data_AF-A0A7J4KCY0-F1
#
_entry.id   AF-A0A7J4KCY0-F1
#
_cell.length_a   1.000
_cell.length_b   1.000
_cell.length_c   1.000
_cell.angle_alpha   90.00
_cell.angle_beta   90.00
_cell.angle_gamma   90.00
#
_symmetry.space_group_name_H-M   'P 1'
#
loop_
_entity.id
_entity.type
_entity.pdbx_description
1 polymer ?
#
loop_
_entity_poly.entity_id
_entity_poly.type
_entity_poly.pdbx_seq_one_letter_code
_entity_poly.pdbx_strand_id
1 'polypeptide(L)'
;MPGEEGSRREESDAIRRFFIRPFFLSLTIGIPFCAFKVLFGLTAIRAGTTALMAFGSIVVAWAVTDLLMNAGRSVLDLANRPAPFEYCTIAQIGRTLDRPLVFLAIDTLLSFTIICVMLWSGWITLLSRGELYLWYGATTLNLISLSLVSLYNEIRNA
;
A
#
# COMPACT_ATOMS: atom_id res chain seq x y z
N MET A 1 -36.15 -18.75 9.73
CA MET A 1 -37.00 -17.56 9.52
C MET A 1 -36.46 -16.80 8.32
N PRO A 2 -37.26 -16.61 7.25
CA PRO A 2 -36.77 -16.07 5.96
C PRO A 2 -36.30 -14.59 5.99
N GLY A 3 -36.56 -13.84 7.06
CA GLY A 3 -36.09 -12.45 7.22
C GLY A 3 -34.63 -12.31 7.69
N GLU A 4 -34.08 -13.28 8.43
CA GLU A 4 -32.70 -13.22 8.94
C GLU A 4 -31.65 -13.57 7.89
N GLU A 5 -32.02 -14.33 6.85
CA GLU A 5 -31.12 -14.67 5.74
C GLU A 5 -30.98 -13.50 4.77
N GLY A 6 -32.03 -12.69 4.58
CA GLY A 6 -31.99 -11.46 3.78
C GLY A 6 -31.07 -10.39 4.40
N SER A 7 -31.25 -10.12 5.70
CA SER A 7 -30.43 -9.15 6.44
C SER A 7 -28.94 -9.53 6.47
N ARG A 8 -28.61 -10.83 6.67
CA ARG A 8 -27.21 -11.30 6.67
C ARG A 8 -26.54 -11.19 5.31
N ARG A 9 -27.29 -11.37 4.22
CA ARG A 9 -26.76 -11.22 2.85
C ARG A 9 -26.47 -9.76 2.51
N GLU A 10 -27.36 -8.84 2.88
CA GLU A 10 -27.16 -7.40 2.64
C GLU A 10 -25.99 -6.81 3.44
N GLU A 11 -25.84 -7.22 4.70
CA GLU A 11 -24.74 -6.80 5.56
C GLU A 11 -23.37 -7.32 5.06
N SER A 12 -23.33 -8.58 4.61
CA SER A 12 -22.14 -9.18 3.99
C SER A 12 -21.72 -8.44 2.70
N ASP A 13 -22.69 -8.02 1.87
CA ASP A 13 -22.41 -7.28 0.64
C ASP A 13 -21.97 -5.82 0.89
N ALA A 14 -22.44 -5.18 1.96
CA ALA A 14 -21.97 -3.85 2.36
C ALA A 14 -20.52 -3.89 2.86
N ILE A 15 -20.19 -4.86 3.71
CA ILE A 15 -18.83 -5.10 4.22
C ILE A 15 -17.88 -5.44 3.06
N ARG A 16 -18.34 -6.24 2.10
CA ARG A 16 -17.60 -6.57 0.87
C ARG A 16 -17.20 -5.33 0.08
N ARG A 17 -18.15 -4.44 -0.17
CA ARG A 17 -17.91 -3.19 -0.91
C ARG A 17 -16.92 -2.31 -0.17
N PHE A 18 -16.90 -2.37 1.16
CA PHE A 18 -15.96 -1.61 1.98
C PHE A 18 -14.52 -2.12 1.85
N PHE A 19 -14.27 -3.43 2.04
CA PHE A 19 -12.90 -3.98 2.00
C PHE A 19 -12.26 -3.98 0.60
N ILE A 20 -13.07 -4.06 -0.45
CA ILE A 20 -12.60 -4.02 -1.84
C ILE A 20 -12.62 -2.57 -2.38
N ARG A 21 -13.11 -1.60 -1.60
CA ARG A 21 -13.20 -0.21 -2.04
C ARG A 21 -11.80 0.31 -2.36
N PRO A 22 -11.59 0.95 -3.53
CA PRO A 22 -10.32 1.59 -3.88
C PRO A 22 -9.81 2.53 -2.80
N PHE A 23 -10.71 3.26 -2.13
CA PHE A 23 -10.38 4.07 -0.96
C PHE A 23 -9.77 3.26 0.19
N PHE A 24 -10.39 2.15 0.61
CA PHE A 24 -9.88 1.32 1.69
C PHE A 24 -8.51 0.74 1.33
N LEU A 25 -8.40 0.12 0.14
CA LEU A 25 -7.15 -0.48 -0.33
C LEU A 25 -6.02 0.56 -0.45
N SER A 26 -6.31 1.76 -0.95
CA SER A 26 -5.31 2.83 -1.05
C SER A 26 -4.90 3.31 0.35
N LEU A 27 -5.85 3.49 1.27
CA LEU A 27 -5.57 4.00 2.61
C LEU A 27 -4.82 3.00 3.49
N THR A 28 -5.14 1.72 3.39
CA THR A 28 -4.64 0.69 4.31
C THR A 28 -3.56 -0.20 3.73
N ILE A 29 -3.37 -0.21 2.41
CA ILE A 29 -2.32 -0.99 1.75
C ILE A 29 -1.38 -0.06 0.97
N GLY A 30 -1.92 0.77 0.08
CA GLY A 30 -1.13 1.64 -0.80
C GLY A 30 -0.30 2.70 -0.07
N ILE A 31 -0.94 3.51 0.77
CA ILE A 31 -0.28 4.58 1.55
C ILE A 31 0.79 4.00 2.48
N PRO A 32 0.54 2.89 3.22
CA PRO A 32 1.59 2.22 3.98
C PRO A 32 2.81 1.79 3.14
N PHE A 33 2.61 1.22 1.95
CA PHE A 33 3.73 0.88 1.06
C PHE A 33 4.51 2.13 0.62
N CYS A 34 3.83 3.24 0.34
CA CYS A 34 4.48 4.51 0.04
C CYS A 34 5.29 5.01 1.26
N ALA A 35 4.74 4.91 2.47
CA ALA A 35 5.42 5.30 3.70
C ALA A 35 6.72 4.49 3.91
N PHE A 36 6.71 3.17 3.72
CA PHE A 36 7.92 2.37 3.81
C PHE A 36 9.00 2.80 2.81
N LYS A 37 8.62 3.06 1.56
CA LYS A 37 9.55 3.55 0.53
C LYS A 37 10.16 4.90 0.90
N VAL A 38 9.34 5.86 1.36
CA VAL A 38 9.83 7.18 1.80
C VAL A 38 10.81 7.03 2.97
N LEU A 39 10.43 6.29 4.02
CA LEU A 39 11.24 6.14 5.22
C LEU A 39 12.57 5.43 4.93
N PHE A 40 12.54 4.41 4.09
CA PHE A 40 13.76 3.74 3.61
C PHE A 40 14.64 4.68 2.80
N GLY A 41 14.08 5.42 1.84
CA GLY A 41 14.84 6.36 1.02
C GLY A 41 15.50 7.47 1.84
N LEU A 42 14.78 8.04 2.82
CA LEU A 42 15.35 9.00 3.79
C LEU A 42 16.47 8.39 4.62
N THR A 43 16.31 7.14 5.06
CA THR A 43 17.34 6.44 5.84
C THR A 43 18.58 6.16 5.01
N ALA A 44 18.42 5.77 3.73
CA ALA A 44 19.52 5.58 2.80
C ALA A 44 20.29 6.89 2.56
N ILE A 45 19.58 8.03 2.42
CA ILE A 45 20.23 9.35 2.32
C ILE A 45 21.06 9.65 3.57
N ARG A 46 20.52 9.37 4.77
CA ARG A 46 21.22 9.60 6.04
C ARG A 46 22.44 8.70 6.26
N ALA A 47 22.46 7.51 5.67
CA ALA A 47 23.59 6.58 5.76
C ALA A 47 24.87 7.11 5.04
N GLY A 48 24.77 8.16 4.22
CA GLY A 48 25.86 9.10 3.99
C GLY A 48 26.85 8.79 2.86
N THR A 49 26.71 7.70 2.09
CA THR A 49 27.52 7.50 0.87
C THR A 49 26.87 8.19 -0.33
N THR A 50 27.66 8.71 -1.27
CA THR A 50 27.12 9.39 -2.48
C THR A 50 26.17 8.50 -3.27
N ALA A 51 26.49 7.20 -3.38
CA ALA A 51 25.63 6.22 -4.04
C ALA A 51 24.30 6.03 -3.29
N LEU A 52 24.33 5.91 -1.96
CA LEU A 52 23.12 5.77 -1.15
C LEU A 52 22.26 7.04 -1.14
N MET A 53 22.89 8.22 -1.16
CA MET A 53 22.17 9.49 -1.28
C MET A 53 21.43 9.60 -2.61
N ALA A 54 22.10 9.27 -3.72
CA ALA A 54 21.48 9.26 -5.04
C ALA A 54 20.34 8.23 -5.12
N PHE A 55 20.61 7.00 -4.69
CA PHE A 55 19.62 5.92 -4.67
C PHE A 55 18.42 6.24 -3.79
N GLY A 56 18.66 6.69 -2.55
CA GLY A 56 17.60 7.06 -1.61
C GLY A 56 16.74 8.21 -2.15
N SER A 57 17.35 9.19 -2.81
CA SER A 57 16.61 10.30 -3.45
C SER A 57 15.67 9.80 -4.56
N ILE A 58 16.13 8.86 -5.39
CA ILE A 58 15.31 8.22 -6.42
C ILE A 58 14.13 7.48 -5.78
N VAL A 59 14.39 6.70 -4.71
CA VAL A 59 13.34 5.96 -4.00
C VAL A 59 12.32 6.90 -3.36
N VAL A 60 12.74 8.03 -2.76
CA VAL A 60 11.82 9.03 -2.22
C VAL A 60 10.96 9.64 -3.33
N ALA A 61 11.55 10.04 -4.46
CA ALA A 61 10.80 10.61 -5.58
C ALA A 61 9.77 9.61 -6.14
N TRP A 62 10.16 8.35 -6.26
CA TRP A 62 9.28 7.25 -6.65
C TRP A 62 8.11 7.08 -5.66
N ALA A 63 8.41 7.03 -4.36
CA ALA A 63 7.42 6.87 -3.31
C ALA A 63 6.41 8.03 -3.24
N VAL A 64 6.88 9.27 -3.44
CA VAL A 64 6.01 10.45 -3.50
C VAL A 64 5.07 10.37 -4.69
N THR A 65 5.57 9.91 -5.84
CA THR A 65 4.71 9.73 -7.03
C THR A 65 3.63 8.67 -6.78
N ASP A 66 4.01 7.52 -6.21
CA ASP A 66 3.05 6.48 -5.83
C ASP A 66 2.04 6.99 -4.77
N LEU A 67 2.48 7.82 -3.83
CA LEU A 67 1.60 8.41 -2.82
C LEU A 67 0.56 9.34 -3.45
N LEU A 68 0.97 10.18 -4.40
CA LEU A 68 0.04 11.05 -5.13
C LEU A 68 -0.97 10.24 -5.95
N MET A 69 -0.54 9.12 -6.55
CA MET A 69 -1.45 8.22 -7.26
C MET A 69 -2.46 7.56 -6.31
N ASN A 70 -2.01 7.00 -5.19
CA ASN A 70 -2.92 6.39 -4.19
C ASN A 70 -3.88 7.43 -3.58
N ALA A 71 -3.38 8.62 -3.25
CA ALA A 71 -4.21 9.70 -2.73
C ALA A 71 -5.22 10.19 -3.76
N GLY A 72 -4.79 10.41 -5.01
CA GLY A 72 -5.67 10.82 -6.11
C GLY A 72 -6.77 9.80 -6.37
N ARG A 73 -6.44 8.50 -6.36
CA ARG A 73 -7.43 7.42 -6.50
C ARG A 73 -8.43 7.42 -5.34
N SER A 74 -7.96 7.59 -4.11
CA SER A 74 -8.84 7.73 -2.93
C SER A 74 -9.80 8.91 -3.05
N VAL A 75 -9.31 10.08 -3.49
CA VAL A 75 -10.14 11.28 -3.68
C VAL A 75 -11.17 11.08 -4.79
N LEU A 76 -10.77 10.49 -5.92
CA LEU A 76 -11.69 10.21 -7.03
C LEU A 76 -12.76 9.19 -6.61
N ASP A 77 -12.38 8.14 -5.88
CA ASP A 77 -13.32 7.15 -5.34
C ASP A 77 -14.32 7.76 -4.34
N LEU A 78 -13.88 8.70 -3.49
CA LEU A 78 -14.77 9.47 -2.62
C LEU A 78 -15.70 10.39 -3.41
N ALA A 79 -15.25 10.91 -4.55
CA ALA A 79 -16.06 11.69 -5.49
C ALA A 79 -16.94 10.83 -6.41
N ASN A 80 -16.98 9.50 -6.20
CA ASN A 80 -17.66 8.52 -7.06
C ASN A 80 -17.23 8.59 -8.54
N ARG A 81 -15.96 8.91 -8.79
CA ARG A 81 -15.35 8.95 -10.13
C ARG A 81 -14.32 7.82 -10.29
N PRO A 82 -14.28 7.14 -11.45
CA PRO A 82 -13.24 6.16 -11.72
C PRO A 82 -11.88 6.86 -11.91
N ALA A 83 -10.82 6.27 -11.36
CA ALA A 83 -9.46 6.76 -11.56
C ALA A 83 -8.91 6.31 -12.93
N PRO A 84 -8.33 7.22 -13.75
CA PRO A 84 -7.80 6.88 -15.06
C PRO A 84 -6.37 6.28 -15.04
N PHE A 85 -5.80 6.07 -13.86
CA PHE A 85 -4.43 5.60 -13.62
C PHE A 85 -4.39 4.51 -12.56
N GLU A 86 -3.33 3.69 -12.52
CA GLU A 86 -3.14 2.56 -11.60
C GLU A 86 -2.76 2.97 -10.16
N TYR A 87 -2.65 2.01 -9.22
CA TYR A 87 -2.29 2.29 -7.82
C TYR A 87 -0.85 2.79 -7.64
N CYS A 88 0.08 2.36 -8.49
CA CYS A 88 1.49 2.74 -8.40
C CYS A 88 2.09 2.92 -9.79
N THR A 89 3.21 3.64 -9.85
CA THR A 89 3.94 3.97 -11.09
C THR A 89 4.40 2.72 -11.84
N ILE A 90 4.87 1.69 -11.14
CA ILE A 90 5.27 0.42 -11.76
C ILE A 90 4.06 -0.26 -12.41
N ALA A 91 2.91 -0.32 -11.72
CA ALA A 91 1.67 -0.84 -12.32
C ALA A 91 1.19 0.01 -13.51
N GLN A 92 1.39 1.33 -13.46
CA GLN A 92 1.11 2.23 -14.57
C GLN A 92 1.97 1.93 -15.81
N ILE A 93 3.24 1.55 -15.62
CA ILE A 93 4.08 1.03 -16.70
C ILE A 93 3.55 -0.33 -17.17
N GLY A 94 3.16 -1.22 -16.26
CA GLY A 94 2.56 -2.51 -16.62
C GLY A 94 1.27 -2.37 -17.44
N ARG A 95 0.52 -1.29 -17.25
CA ARG A 95 -0.66 -0.96 -18.05
C ARG A 95 -0.32 -0.69 -19.52
N THR A 96 0.84 -0.11 -19.83
CA THR A 96 1.25 0.10 -21.24
C THR A 96 1.68 -1.21 -21.92
N LEU A 97 1.87 -2.28 -21.13
CA LEU A 97 2.21 -3.63 -21.58
C LEU A 97 1.04 -4.62 -21.40
N ASP A 98 -0.19 -4.11 -21.15
CA ASP A 98 -1.41 -4.91 -20.91
C ASP A 98 -1.31 -5.93 -19.76
N ARG A 99 -0.38 -5.72 -18.80
CA ARG A 99 -0.14 -6.61 -17.65
C ARG A 99 -0.03 -5.85 -16.31
N PRO A 100 -0.94 -4.92 -15.96
CA PRO A 100 -0.81 -4.07 -14.77
C PRO A 100 -0.73 -4.86 -13.45
N LEU A 101 -1.42 -5.99 -13.33
CA LEU A 101 -1.42 -6.81 -12.11
C LEU A 101 -0.07 -7.47 -11.81
N VAL A 102 0.68 -7.88 -12.84
CA VAL A 102 2.02 -8.46 -12.65
C VAL A 102 2.98 -7.39 -12.12
N PHE A 103 2.91 -6.20 -12.68
CA PHE A 103 3.72 -5.06 -12.28
C PHE A 103 3.35 -4.55 -10.87
N LEU A 104 2.06 -4.62 -10.50
CA LEU A 104 1.62 -4.38 -9.13
C LEU A 104 2.21 -5.41 -8.14
N ALA A 105 2.30 -6.68 -8.53
CA ALA A 105 2.94 -7.71 -7.71
C ALA A 105 4.45 -7.46 -7.55
N ILE A 106 5.11 -6.97 -8.60
CA ILE A 106 6.53 -6.55 -8.54
C ILE A 106 6.70 -5.38 -7.55
N ASP A 107 5.85 -4.35 -7.65
CA ASP A 107 5.87 -3.21 -6.72
C ASP A 107 5.68 -3.64 -5.26
N THR A 108 4.76 -4.58 -5.05
CA THR A 108 4.49 -5.19 -3.75
C THR A 108 5.72 -5.96 -3.23
N LEU A 109 6.36 -6.76 -4.08
CA LEU A 109 7.58 -7.50 -3.74
C LEU A 109 8.74 -6.57 -3.37
N LEU A 110 8.93 -5.48 -4.13
CA LEU A 110 9.93 -4.46 -3.83
C LEU A 110 9.66 -3.78 -2.49
N SER A 111 8.39 -3.47 -2.21
CA SER A 111 7.98 -2.88 -0.93
C SER A 111 8.27 -3.82 0.25
N PHE A 112 7.96 -5.11 0.13
CA PHE A 112 8.32 -6.09 1.16
C PHE A 112 9.83 -6.26 1.31
N THR A 113 10.58 -6.19 0.21
CA THR A 113 12.05 -6.22 0.26
C THR A 113 12.61 -5.03 1.02
N ILE A 114 12.06 -3.83 0.80
CA ILE A 114 12.40 -2.62 1.58
C ILE A 114 12.14 -2.84 3.07
N ILE A 115 10.98 -3.40 3.44
CA ILE A 115 10.64 -3.71 4.82
C ILE A 115 11.67 -4.69 5.42
N CYS A 116 11.98 -5.78 4.72
CA CYS A 116 12.95 -6.78 5.17
C CYS A 116 14.35 -6.16 5.34
N VAL A 117 14.81 -5.33 4.41
CA VAL A 117 16.11 -4.66 4.50
C VAL A 117 16.15 -3.73 5.70
N MET A 118 15.11 -2.90 5.91
CA MET A 118 15.03 -1.98 7.05
C MET A 118 15.09 -2.69 8.40
N LEU A 119 14.43 -3.85 8.52
CA LEU A 119 14.41 -4.65 9.74
C LEU A 119 15.74 -5.40 9.94
N TRP A 120 16.24 -6.09 8.92
CA TRP A 120 17.42 -6.95 9.01
C TRP A 120 18.71 -6.16 9.17
N SER A 121 18.86 -5.02 8.48
CA SER A 121 20.05 -4.16 8.60
C SER A 121 20.08 -3.33 9.89
N GLY A 122 19.00 -3.31 10.67
CA GLY A 122 18.86 -2.45 11.85
C GLY A 122 18.63 -0.96 11.52
N TRP A 123 18.46 -0.59 10.25
CA TRP A 123 18.22 0.78 9.80
C TRP A 123 16.95 1.41 10.37
N ILE A 124 16.00 0.60 10.83
CA ILE A 124 14.84 1.07 11.59
C ILE A 124 15.24 1.94 12.80
N THR A 125 16.43 1.73 13.38
CA THR A 125 16.95 2.52 14.52
C THR A 125 17.41 3.93 14.14
N LEU A 126 17.60 4.22 12.85
CA LEU A 126 17.97 5.54 12.32
C LEU A 126 16.74 6.43 12.09
N LEU A 127 15.54 5.90 12.26
CA LEU A 127 14.31 6.67 12.19
C LEU A 127 14.17 7.56 13.42
N SER A 128 13.77 8.80 13.20
CA SER A 128 13.32 9.68 14.28
C SER A 128 12.04 9.13 14.92
N ARG A 129 11.67 9.64 16.11
CA ARG A 129 10.47 9.18 16.82
C ARG A 129 9.20 9.30 15.97
N GLY A 130 9.03 10.39 15.22
CA GLY A 130 7.86 10.59 14.36
C GLY A 130 7.82 9.58 13.20
N GLU A 131 8.97 9.33 12.57
CA GLU A 131 9.11 8.35 11.49
C GLU A 131 8.89 6.92 11.98
N LEU A 132 9.30 6.61 13.20
CA LEU A 132 9.08 5.32 13.83
C LEU A 132 7.58 5.09 14.11
N TYR A 133 6.85 6.10 14.60
CA TYR A 133 5.40 6.00 14.75
C TYR A 133 4.69 5.82 13.42
N LEU A 134 5.14 6.54 12.38
CA LEU A 134 4.63 6.36 11.03
C LEU A 134 4.90 4.93 10.51
N TRP A 135 6.11 4.42 10.74
CA TRP A 135 6.48 3.04 10.38
C TRP A 135 5.57 2.03 11.05
N TYR A 136 5.43 2.11 12.39
CA TYR A 136 4.58 1.19 13.14
C TYR A 136 3.11 1.28 12.72
N GLY A 137 2.58 2.50 12.57
CA GLY A 137 1.21 2.71 12.09
C GLY A 137 0.99 2.12 10.70
N ALA A 138 1.94 2.35 9.77
CA ALA A 138 1.91 1.78 8.44
C ALA A 138 1.96 0.25 8.46
N THR A 139 2.85 -0.35 9.27
CA THR A 139 2.94 -1.81 9.44
C THR A 139 1.65 -2.40 9.98
N THR A 140 1.09 -1.81 11.04
CA THR A 140 -0.17 -2.26 11.63
C THR A 140 -1.31 -2.20 10.62
N LEU A 141 -1.49 -1.07 9.94
CA LEU A 141 -2.55 -0.91 8.94
C LEU A 141 -2.39 -1.90 7.78
N ASN A 142 -1.17 -2.04 7.25
CA ASN A 142 -0.88 -2.90 6.11
C ASN A 142 -1.12 -4.37 6.43
N LEU A 143 -0.52 -4.89 7.51
CA LEU A 143 -0.62 -6.31 7.85
C LEU A 143 -2.03 -6.70 8.27
N ILE A 144 -2.68 -5.91 9.13
CA ILE A 144 -4.06 -6.20 9.55
C ILE A 144 -4.99 -6.19 8.33
N SER A 145 -4.85 -5.21 7.42
CA SER A 145 -5.75 -5.11 6.28
C SER A 145 -5.54 -6.24 5.27
N LEU A 146 -4.29 -6.64 5.02
CA LEU A 146 -4.00 -7.82 4.19
C LEU A 146 -4.60 -9.10 4.82
N SER A 147 -4.45 -9.28 6.13
CA SER A 147 -5.03 -10.43 6.84
C SER A 147 -6.56 -10.42 6.80
N LEU A 148 -7.20 -9.26 7.01
CA LEU A 148 -8.66 -9.13 6.95
C LEU A 148 -9.19 -9.43 5.53
N VAL A 149 -8.55 -8.88 4.50
CA VAL A 149 -8.92 -9.14 3.10
C VAL A 149 -8.74 -10.62 2.77
N SER A 150 -7.65 -11.24 3.21
CA SER A 150 -7.39 -12.67 3.00
C SER A 150 -8.43 -13.56 3.71
N LEU A 151 -8.66 -13.33 5.01
CA LEU A 151 -9.63 -14.08 5.81
C LEU A 151 -11.03 -13.97 5.21
N TYR A 152 -11.41 -12.77 4.78
CA TYR A 152 -12.70 -12.53 4.15
C TYR A 152 -12.85 -13.32 2.84
N ASN A 153 -11.82 -13.33 1.99
CA ASN A 153 -11.84 -14.10 0.75
C ASN A 153 -11.95 -15.60 1.01
N GLU A 154 -11.29 -16.12 2.05
CA GLU A 154 -11.34 -17.54 2.40
C GLU A 154 -12.71 -17.97 2.92
N ILE A 155 -13.31 -17.21 3.86
CA ILE A 155 -14.66 -17.48 4.39
C ILE A 155 -15.70 -17.54 3.27
N ARG A 156 -15.49 -16.81 2.18
CA ARG A 156 -16.40 -16.80 1.03
C ARG A 156 -16.21 -18.00 0.09
N ASN A 157 -14.98 -18.48 -0.05
CA ASN A 157 -14.67 -19.58 -0.96
C ASN A 157 -14.91 -20.96 -0.32
N ALA A 158 -15.07 -21.00 1.00
CA ALA A 158 -15.49 -22.16 1.79
C ALA A 158 -17.01 -22.38 1.75
#